data_AF-A0A8S2WPX9-F1
#
_entry.id   AF-A0A8S2WPX9-F1
#
_cell.length_a   1.000
_cell.length_b   1.000
_cell.length_c   1.000
_cell.angle_alpha   90.00
_cell.angle_beta   90.00
_cell.angle_gamma   90.00
#
_symmetry.space_group_name_H-M   'P 1'
#
loop_
_entity.id
_entity.type
_entity.pdbx_description
1 polymer ?
#
loop_
_entity_poly.entity_id
_entity_poly.type
_entity_poly.pdbx_seq_one_letter_code
_entity_poly.pdbx_strand_id
1 'polypeptide(L)' 'MTHDNVLGACQEEVDRILPNGKLPTNDNLTDLVICEAIINETLRLYPPAPV' A
#
# COMPACT_ATOMS: atom_id res chain seq x y z
N MET A 1 0.43 15.86 -2.63
CA MET A 1 1.09 14.53 -2.57
C MET A 1 2.01 14.47 -3.79
N THR A 2 3.21 13.89 -3.69
CA THR A 2 4.22 14.02 -4.76
C THR A 2 3.97 13.08 -5.96
N HIS A 3 3.14 12.05 -5.78
CA HIS A 3 2.86 11.03 -6.80
C HIS A 3 1.37 10.63 -6.77
N ASP A 4 0.52 11.48 -7.35
CA ASP A 4 -0.94 11.29 -7.31
C ASP A 4 -1.41 10.04 -8.08
N ASN A 5 -0.68 9.63 -9.13
CA ASN A 5 -0.98 8.42 -9.88
C ASN A 5 -0.78 7.14 -9.04
N VAL A 6 0.23 7.13 -8.16
CA VAL A 6 0.51 5.99 -7.28
C VAL A 6 -0.55 5.92 -6.17
N LEU A 7 -0.96 7.07 -5.64
CA LEU A 7 -2.07 7.13 -4.69
C LEU A 7 -3.37 6.57 -5.30
N GLY A 8 -3.73 7.00 -6.51
CA GLY A 8 -4.95 6.53 -7.17
C GLY A 8 -4.96 5.01 -7.34
N ALA A 9 -3.85 4.43 -7.81
CA ALA A 9 -3.73 2.98 -7.96
C ALA A 9 -3.82 2.23 -6.61
N CYS A 10 -3.26 2.80 -5.55
CA CYS A 10 -3.35 2.24 -4.19
C CYS A 10 -4.80 2.28 -3.65
N GLN A 11 -5.52 3.38 -3.89
CA GLN A 11 -6.93 3.49 -3.50
C GLN A 11 -7.81 2.50 -4.27
N GLU A 12 -7.62 2.37 -5.59
CA GLU A 12 -8.34 1.38 -6.41
C GLU A 12 -8.09 -0.06 -5.95
N GLU A 13 -6.85 -0.37 -5.53
CA GLU A 13 -6.53 -1.68 -4.94
C GLU A 13 -7.28 -1.90 -3.64
N VAL A 14 -7.24 -0.94 -2.72
CA VAL A 14 -7.93 -1.03 -1.43
C VAL A 14 -9.44 -1.19 -1.64
N ASP A 15 -10.06 -0.40 -2.51
CA ASP A 15 -11.49 -0.48 -2.79
C ASP A 15 -11.90 -1.84 -3.40
N ARG A 16 -11.01 -2.44 -4.19
CA ARG A 16 -11.21 -3.77 -4.80
C ARG A 16 -11.09 -4.91 -3.77
N ILE A 17 -10.08 -4.86 -2.90
CA ILE A 17 -9.80 -5.94 -1.93
C ILE A 17 -10.68 -5.81 -0.67
N LEU A 18 -11.02 -4.59 -0.27
CA LEU A 18 -11.79 -4.27 0.94
C LEU A 18 -13.07 -3.49 0.57
N PRO A 19 -14.01 -4.11 -0.17
CA PRO A 19 -15.22 -3.43 -0.60
C PRO A 19 -16.09 -3.04 0.61
N ASN A 20 -16.84 -1.94 0.46
CA ASN A 20 -17.79 -1.43 1.45
C ASN A 20 -17.16 -1.07 2.82
N GLY A 21 -15.88 -0.70 2.83
CA GLY A 21 -15.19 -0.29 4.06
C GLY A 21 -14.98 -1.46 5.03
N LYS A 22 -14.86 -2.68 4.51
CA LYS A 22 -14.48 -3.85 5.30
C LYS A 22 -13.13 -3.61 5.98
N LEU A 23 -13.03 -3.94 7.27
CA LEU A 23 -11.76 -3.87 7.98
C LEU A 23 -10.77 -4.92 7.42
N PRO A 24 -9.51 -4.55 7.18
CA PRO A 24 -8.49 -5.47 6.70
C PRO A 24 -8.20 -6.56 7.74
N THR A 25 -8.03 -7.80 7.28
CA THR A 25 -7.46 -8.91 8.05
C THR A 25 -6.04 -9.23 7.57
N ASN A 26 -5.30 -10.06 8.31
CA ASN A 26 -3.96 -10.48 7.91
C ASN A 26 -3.93 -11.16 6.54
N ASP A 27 -4.97 -11.96 6.21
CA ASP A 27 -5.08 -12.61 4.90
C ASP A 27 -5.24 -11.60 3.76
N ASN A 28 -5.79 -10.40 4.03
CA ASN A 28 -5.91 -9.38 3.00
C ASN A 28 -4.58 -8.70 2.68
N LEU A 29 -3.58 -8.78 3.56
CA LEU A 29 -2.28 -8.12 3.35
C LEU A 29 -1.57 -8.70 2.13
N THR A 30 -1.72 -10.00 1.85
CA THR A 30 -1.11 -10.63 0.67
C THR A 30 -1.73 -10.18 -0.66
N ASP A 31 -2.94 -9.61 -0.63
CA ASP A 31 -3.62 -9.11 -1.83
C ASP A 31 -3.39 -7.62 -2.08
N LEU A 32 -2.83 -6.89 -1.10
CA LEU A 32 -2.54 -5.45 -1.16
C LEU A 32 -1.12 -5.18 -1.69
N VAL A 33 -0.86 -5.64 -2.92
CA VAL A 33 0.46 -5.66 -3.55
C VAL A 33 1.03 -4.25 -3.78
N ILE A 34 0.19 -3.30 -4.22
CA ILE A 34 0.59 -1.92 -4.44
C ILE A 34 0.92 -1.25 -3.10
N CYS A 35 0.10 -1.48 -2.07
CA CYS A 35 0.39 -1.01 -0.72
C CYS A 35 1.76 -1.53 -0.22
N GLU A 36 2.02 -2.83 -0.37
CA GLU A 36 3.29 -3.45 0.02
C GLU A 36 4.48 -2.86 -0.76
N ALA A 37 4.34 -2.68 -2.08
CA ALA A 37 5.36 -2.08 -2.92
C ALA A 37 5.70 -0.65 -2.50
N ILE A 38 4.69 0.17 -2.14
CA ILE A 38 4.89 1.54 -1.64
C ILE A 38 5.68 1.52 -0.33
N ILE A 39 5.35 0.61 0.60
CA ILE A 39 6.09 0.46 1.86
C ILE A 39 7.54 0.10 1.59
N ASN A 40 7.78 -0.92 0.75
CA ASN A 40 9.13 -1.37 0.41
C ASN A 40 9.97 -0.27 -0.26
N GLU A 41 9.39 0.48 -1.20
CA GLU A 41 10.08 1.58 -1.87
C GLU A 41 10.36 2.74 -0.90
N THR A 42 9.43 3.02 0.01
CA THR A 42 9.62 4.02 1.07
C THR A 42 10.79 3.62 1.97
N LEU A 43 10.86 2.37 2.40
CA LEU A 43 11.96 1.86 3.24
C LEU A 43 13.30 1.82 2.50
N ARG A 44 13.29 1.61 1.18
CA ARG A 44 14.50 1.68 0.34
C ARG A 44 15.06 3.11 0.26
N LEU A 45 14.19 4.11 0.12
CA LEU A 45 14.56 5.53 0.02
C LEU A 45 14.86 6.15 1.40
N TYR A 46 14.10 5.74 2.41
CA TYR A 46 14.12 6.27 3.77
C TYR A 46 14.22 5.11 4.77
N PRO A 47 15.42 4.50 4.89
CA PRO A 47 15.59 3.38 5.79
C PRO A 47 15.35 3.82 7.25
N PRO A 48 14.57 3.07 8.03
CA PRO A 48 14.20 3.45 9.40
C PRO A 48 15.36 3.33 10.38
N ALA A 49 16.38 2.55 10.03
CA ALA A 49 17.66 2.45 10.73
C ALA A 49 18.79 2.72 9.73
N PRO A 50 19.93 3.28 10.18
CA PRO A 50 21.11 3.43 9.33
C PRO A 50 21.55 2.08 8.75
N VAL A 51 22.00 2.11 7.49
CA VAL A 51 22.68 0.98 6.83
C VAL A 51 24.12 0.84 7.30
#